data_AF-A0A1L7RMD9-F1
#
_entry.id   AF-A0A1L7RMD9-F1
#
_cell.length_a   1.000
_cell.length_b   1.000
_cell.length_c   1.000
_cell.angle_alpha   90.00
_cell.angle_beta   90.00
_cell.angle_gamma   90.00
#
_symmetry.space_group_name_H-M   'P 1'
#
loop_
_entity.id
_entity.type
_entity.pdbx_description
1 polymer ?
#
loop_
_entity_poly.entity_id
_entity_poly.type
_entity_poly.pdbx_seq_one_letter_code
_entity_poly.pdbx_strand_id
1 'polypeptide(L)'
;AGLWTQRLRALLLGARLAEQARPLLTCPHLLAARRREHGGWELVAVRWGRLAGSAVTAPGVDPRPTIATLRATAQVVDRPARVGAETSVEETALLADWVLDAGARLVEVEGLDDDAAGQSLEGGAATALSWPVGAAARHRRVIDAEP
;
A
#
# COMPACT_ATOMS: atom_id res chain seq x y z
N ALA A 1 28.68 -23.61 -8.95
CA ALA A 1 28.15 -22.30 -9.41
C ALA A 1 26.64 -22.15 -9.14
N GLY A 2 25.77 -23.08 -9.57
CA GLY A 2 24.30 -22.90 -9.50
C GLY A 2 23.68 -22.66 -8.11
N LEU A 3 24.19 -23.27 -7.04
CA LEU A 3 23.65 -23.09 -5.68
C LEU A 3 23.77 -21.65 -5.17
N TRP A 4 24.90 -20.99 -5.46
CA TRP A 4 25.13 -19.59 -5.08
C TRP A 4 24.19 -18.65 -5.83
N THR A 5 24.01 -18.88 -7.13
CA THR A 5 23.06 -18.14 -7.96
C THR A 5 21.62 -18.31 -7.46
N GLN A 6 21.21 -19.52 -7.09
CA GLN A 6 19.87 -19.77 -6.55
C GLN A 6 19.64 -19.05 -5.22
N ARG A 7 20.63 -19.07 -4.32
CA ARG A 7 20.56 -18.36 -3.03
C ARG A 7 20.50 -16.85 -3.21
N LEU A 8 21.32 -16.28 -4.09
CA LEU A 8 21.29 -14.85 -4.40
C LEU A 8 19.93 -14.46 -5.01
N ARG A 9 19.41 -15.26 -5.93
CA ARG A 9 18.09 -15.01 -6.53
C ARG A 9 16.97 -15.04 -5.49
N ALA A 10 16.98 -16.03 -4.60
CA ALA A 10 16.01 -16.12 -3.50
C ALA A 10 16.10 -14.90 -2.55
N LEU A 11 17.33 -14.46 -2.22
CA LEU A 11 17.56 -13.28 -1.38
C LEU A 11 17.04 -12.01 -2.06
N LEU A 12 17.31 -11.81 -3.34
CA LEU A 12 16.84 -10.63 -4.09
C LEU A 12 15.32 -10.61 -4.23
N LEU A 13 14.69 -11.77 -4.46
CA LEU A 13 13.23 -11.86 -4.49
C LEU A 13 12.62 -11.55 -3.11
N GLY A 14 13.20 -12.10 -2.04
CA GLY A 14 12.77 -11.81 -0.68
C GLY A 14 12.91 -10.32 -0.33
N ALA A 15 14.04 -9.71 -0.67
CA ALA A 15 14.27 -8.28 -0.48
C ALA A 15 13.27 -7.42 -1.26
N ARG A 16 13.02 -7.74 -2.55
CA ARG A 16 12.03 -7.04 -3.37
C ARG A 16 10.63 -7.10 -2.76
N LEU A 17 10.18 -8.28 -2.33
CA LEU A 17 8.85 -8.46 -1.74
C LEU A 17 8.72 -7.71 -0.42
N ALA A 18 9.73 -7.78 0.45
CA ALA A 18 9.75 -7.05 1.70
C ALA A 18 9.66 -5.54 1.48
N GLU A 19 10.45 -5.01 0.54
CA GLU A 19 10.44 -3.59 0.19
C GLU A 19 9.12 -3.14 -0.44
N GLN A 20 8.48 -3.99 -1.25
CA GLN A 20 7.16 -3.69 -1.84
C GLN A 20 6.06 -3.65 -0.78
N ALA A 21 6.08 -4.54 0.21
CA ALA A 21 5.06 -4.61 1.26
C ALA A 21 5.25 -3.58 2.38
N ARG A 22 6.50 -3.12 2.59
CA ARG A 22 6.89 -2.25 3.71
C ARG A 22 5.98 -1.04 3.91
N PRO A 23 5.61 -0.25 2.87
CA PRO A 23 4.79 0.95 3.07
C PRO A 23 3.46 0.63 3.76
N LEU A 24 2.79 -0.46 3.37
CA LEU A 24 1.52 -0.87 3.98
C LEU A 24 1.69 -1.43 5.39
N LEU A 25 2.82 -2.06 5.69
CA LEU A 25 3.14 -2.61 7.01
C LEU A 25 3.56 -1.53 8.02
N THR A 26 3.94 -0.34 7.55
CA THR A 26 4.33 0.81 8.39
C THR A 26 3.23 1.85 8.55
N CYS A 27 2.22 1.85 7.69
CA CYS A 27 1.11 2.80 7.75
C CYS A 27 -0.04 2.26 8.60
N PRO A 28 -0.47 2.99 9.65
CA PRO A 28 -1.63 2.62 10.46
C PRO A 28 -2.92 2.59 9.63
N HIS A 29 -3.08 3.58 8.75
CA HIS A 29 -4.22 3.68 7.86
C HIS A 29 -3.83 4.31 6.53
N LEU A 30 -4.32 3.72 5.44
CA LEU A 30 -4.21 4.22 4.08
C LEU A 30 -5.52 3.98 3.36
N LEU A 31 -6.01 4.98 2.65
CA LEU A 31 -7.20 4.93 1.83
C LEU A 31 -6.81 5.28 0.39
N ALA A 32 -7.11 4.41 -0.55
CA ALA A 32 -6.77 4.58 -1.95
C ALA A 32 -7.99 4.37 -2.86
N ALA A 33 -7.96 5.06 -3.99
CA ALA A 33 -9.04 5.08 -4.96
C ALA A 33 -8.51 4.83 -6.37
N ARG A 34 -9.17 3.94 -7.12
CA ARG A 34 -8.86 3.70 -8.54
C ARG A 34 -10.09 3.95 -9.39
N ARG A 35 -9.91 4.59 -10.54
CA ARG A 35 -11.00 4.84 -11.49
C ARG A 35 -11.35 3.56 -12.22
N ARG A 36 -12.65 3.26 -12.35
CA ARG A 36 -13.13 2.08 -13.09
C ARG A 36 -13.29 2.42 -14.57
N GLU A 37 -13.18 1.40 -15.44
CA GLU A 37 -13.34 1.55 -16.89
C GLU A 37 -14.70 2.13 -17.28
N HIS A 38 -15.76 1.67 -16.63
CA HIS A 38 -17.15 2.09 -16.88
C HIS A 38 -17.54 3.38 -16.10
N GLY A 39 -16.56 4.06 -15.50
CA GLY A 39 -16.77 5.21 -14.63
C GLY A 39 -17.00 4.84 -13.16
N GLY A 40 -16.96 5.86 -12.30
CA GLY A 40 -16.98 5.67 -10.85
C GLY A 40 -15.61 5.28 -10.29
N TRP A 41 -15.61 4.84 -9.03
CA TRP A 41 -14.39 4.60 -8.26
C TRP A 41 -14.47 3.27 -7.52
N GLU A 42 -13.36 2.55 -7.46
CA GLU A 42 -13.07 1.49 -6.50
C GLU A 42 -12.24 2.08 -5.37
N LEU A 43 -12.65 1.83 -4.14
CA LEU A 43 -12.03 2.36 -2.93
C LEU A 43 -11.57 1.19 -2.06
N VAL A 44 -10.37 1.30 -1.51
CA VAL A 44 -9.79 0.32 -0.59
C VAL A 44 -9.21 1.06 0.61
N ALA A 45 -9.58 0.61 1.80
CA ALA A 45 -8.98 1.01 3.06
C ALA A 45 -8.05 -0.11 3.54
N VAL A 46 -6.80 0.22 3.78
CA VAL A 46 -5.76 -0.68 4.31
C VAL A 46 -5.34 -0.19 5.69
N ARG A 47 -5.14 -1.12 6.63
CA ARG A 47 -4.54 -0.83 7.94
C ARG A 47 -3.48 -1.88 8.26
N TRP A 48 -2.23 -1.46 8.47
CA TRP A 48 -1.10 -2.36 8.76
C TRP A 48 -0.96 -3.55 7.78
N GLY A 49 -1.16 -3.31 6.48
CA GLY A 49 -1.07 -4.35 5.45
C GLY A 49 -2.33 -5.21 5.27
N ARG A 50 -3.37 -4.99 6.08
CA ARG A 50 -4.66 -5.70 6.01
C ARG A 50 -5.71 -4.91 5.26
N LEU A 51 -6.55 -5.61 4.49
CA LEU A 51 -7.77 -5.03 3.95
C LEU A 51 -8.75 -4.73 5.09
N ALA A 52 -8.90 -3.45 5.43
CA ALA A 52 -9.81 -2.99 6.48
C ALA A 52 -11.22 -2.72 5.93
N GLY A 53 -11.35 -2.47 4.63
CA GLY A 53 -12.64 -2.32 3.96
C GLY A 53 -12.49 -1.97 2.49
N SER A 54 -13.58 -2.11 1.74
CA SER A 54 -13.67 -1.67 0.35
C SER A 54 -15.05 -1.11 0.03
N ALA A 55 -15.11 -0.25 -0.98
CA ALA A 55 -16.36 0.33 -1.45
C ALA A 55 -16.26 0.68 -2.93
N VAL A 56 -17.41 0.87 -3.58
CA VAL A 56 -17.49 1.37 -4.95
C VAL A 56 -18.42 2.57 -5.02
N THR A 57 -18.09 3.52 -5.89
CA THR A 57 -18.95 4.67 -6.20
C THR A 57 -19.39 4.55 -7.64
N ALA A 58 -20.68 4.79 -7.91
CA ALA A 58 -21.25 4.76 -9.26
C ALA A 58 -20.71 5.91 -10.14
N PRO A 59 -20.78 5.80 -11.47
CA PRO A 59 -20.40 6.89 -12.37
C PRO A 59 -21.17 8.18 -12.07
N GLY A 60 -20.48 9.32 -12.01
CA GLY A 60 -21.08 10.63 -11.79
C GLY A 60 -21.48 10.95 -10.34
N VAL A 61 -21.38 9.98 -9.42
CA VAL A 61 -21.63 10.21 -7.99
C VAL A 61 -20.37 10.77 -7.33
N ASP A 62 -20.53 11.77 -6.46
CA ASP A 62 -19.42 12.29 -5.64
C ASP A 62 -18.88 11.16 -4.74
N PRO A 63 -17.59 10.77 -4.84
CA PRO A 63 -17.03 9.71 -4.02
C PRO A 63 -16.83 10.09 -2.55
N ARG A 64 -16.86 11.38 -2.17
CA ARG A 64 -16.55 11.83 -0.80
C ARG A 64 -17.42 11.20 0.30
N PRO A 65 -18.75 11.08 0.16
CA PRO A 65 -19.59 10.43 1.19
C PRO A 65 -19.25 8.95 1.35
N THR A 66 -18.93 8.25 0.25
CA THR A 66 -18.49 6.85 0.27
C THR A 66 -17.15 6.71 0.98
N ILE A 67 -16.21 7.63 0.73
CA ILE A 67 -14.90 7.67 1.42
C ILE A 67 -15.10 7.84 2.93
N ALA A 68 -15.92 8.82 3.35
CA ALA A 68 -16.21 9.06 4.76
C ALA A 68 -16.87 7.85 5.44
N THR A 69 -17.82 7.22 4.74
CA THR A 69 -18.49 6.00 5.23
C THR A 69 -17.50 4.86 5.37
N LEU A 70 -16.67 4.63 4.34
CA LEU A 70 -15.66 3.58 4.35
C LEU A 70 -14.63 3.80 5.46
N ARG A 71 -14.19 5.03 5.71
CA ARG A 71 -13.30 5.33 6.85
C ARG A 71 -13.95 5.01 8.19
N ALA A 72 -15.21 5.37 8.36
CA ALA A 72 -15.95 5.17 9.61
C ALA A 72 -16.26 3.68 9.88
N THR A 73 -16.47 2.88 8.83
CA THR A 73 -16.82 1.45 8.95
C THR A 73 -15.64 0.50 8.77
N ALA A 74 -14.48 1.00 8.32
CA ALA A 74 -13.28 0.19 8.14
C ALA A 74 -12.90 -0.51 9.45
N GLN A 75 -12.57 -1.80 9.34
CA GLN A 75 -12.18 -2.64 10.44
C GLN A 75 -11.05 -1.99 11.25
N VAL A 76 -11.18 -1.94 12.58
CA VAL A 76 -10.07 -1.55 13.47
C VAL A 76 -9.05 -2.69 13.50
N VAL A 77 -7.79 -2.35 13.24
CA VAL A 77 -6.68 -3.31 13.16
C VAL A 77 -5.55 -2.75 14.01
N ASP A 78 -5.15 -3.50 15.02
CA ASP A 78 -3.99 -3.16 15.84
C ASP A 78 -2.68 -3.39 15.07
N ARG A 79 -1.61 -2.72 15.50
CA ARG A 79 -0.30 -2.91 14.89
C ARG A 79 0.16 -4.37 15.08
N PRO A 80 0.46 -5.10 13.99
CA PRO A 80 0.87 -6.49 14.09
C PRO A 80 2.25 -6.59 14.75
N ALA A 81 2.44 -7.61 15.60
CA ALA A 81 3.71 -7.84 16.30
C ALA A 81 4.83 -8.30 15.34
N ARG A 82 4.45 -8.96 14.24
CA ARG A 82 5.35 -9.40 13.16
C ARG A 82 4.58 -9.53 11.85
N VAL A 83 5.30 -9.45 10.74
CA VAL A 83 4.76 -9.69 9.41
C VAL A 83 4.21 -11.12 9.32
N GLY A 84 3.02 -11.29 8.73
CA GLY A 84 2.41 -12.62 8.55
C GLY A 84 1.70 -13.19 9.79
N ALA A 85 1.52 -12.41 10.87
CA ALA A 85 0.83 -12.90 12.07
C ALA A 85 -0.69 -12.94 11.89
N GLU A 86 -1.35 -11.78 11.81
CA GLU A 86 -2.81 -11.67 11.68
C GLU A 86 -3.29 -11.54 10.23
N THR A 87 -2.40 -11.09 9.34
CA THR A 87 -2.65 -10.90 7.91
C THR A 87 -1.57 -11.63 7.12
N SER A 88 -1.97 -12.33 6.05
CA SER A 88 -1.03 -13.06 5.22
C SER A 88 -0.12 -12.11 4.42
N VAL A 89 1.06 -12.62 4.08
CA VAL A 89 2.02 -11.86 3.26
C VAL A 89 1.46 -11.67 1.85
N GLU A 90 0.73 -12.66 1.35
CA GLU A 90 0.09 -12.65 0.04
C GLU A 90 -0.98 -11.56 -0.06
N GLU A 91 -1.82 -11.40 0.97
CA GLU A 91 -2.80 -10.31 1.02
C GLU A 91 -2.09 -8.95 1.01
N THR A 92 -1.08 -8.79 1.86
CA THR A 92 -0.31 -7.53 1.92
C THR A 92 0.32 -7.21 0.56
N ALA A 93 0.86 -8.21 -0.13
CA ALA A 93 1.47 -8.06 -1.45
C ALA A 93 0.44 -7.67 -2.52
N LEU A 94 -0.74 -8.30 -2.53
CA LEU A 94 -1.84 -7.95 -3.43
C LEU A 94 -2.32 -6.51 -3.22
N LEU A 95 -2.44 -6.09 -1.95
CA LEU A 95 -2.82 -4.73 -1.62
C LEU A 95 -1.71 -3.74 -2.01
N ALA A 96 -0.44 -4.08 -1.78
CA ALA A 96 0.68 -3.22 -2.16
C ALA A 96 0.74 -3.02 -3.67
N ASP A 97 0.56 -4.09 -4.45
CA ASP A 97 0.46 -4.03 -5.91
C ASP A 97 -0.72 -3.16 -6.35
N TRP A 98 -1.89 -3.32 -5.73
CA TRP A 98 -3.08 -2.53 -6.08
C TRP A 98 -2.97 -1.04 -5.72
N VAL A 99 -2.53 -0.74 -4.49
CA VAL A 99 -2.50 0.62 -3.91
C VAL A 99 -1.38 1.46 -4.50
N LEU A 100 -0.22 0.85 -4.74
CA LEU A 100 0.98 1.55 -5.21
C LEU A 100 1.09 1.52 -6.74
N ASP A 101 0.16 0.86 -7.43
CA ASP A 101 0.03 0.94 -8.89
C ASP A 101 -0.30 2.37 -9.35
N ALA A 102 0.19 2.75 -10.53
CA ALA A 102 -0.01 4.09 -11.09
C ALA A 102 -1.49 4.43 -11.38
N GLY A 103 -2.36 3.42 -11.49
CA GLY A 103 -3.80 3.60 -11.66
C GLY A 103 -4.53 3.97 -10.36
N ALA A 104 -3.97 3.63 -9.19
CA ALA A 104 -4.52 3.98 -7.90
C ALA A 104 -4.02 5.36 -7.43
N ARG A 105 -4.88 6.07 -6.69
CA ARG A 105 -4.61 7.38 -6.12
C ARG A 105 -4.77 7.30 -4.62
N LEU A 106 -3.79 7.79 -3.88
CA LEU A 106 -3.92 7.92 -2.43
C LEU A 106 -4.92 9.04 -2.11
N VAL A 107 -5.89 8.72 -1.26
CA VAL A 107 -6.95 9.63 -0.81
C VAL A 107 -6.64 10.16 0.58
N GLU A 108 -6.26 9.26 1.49
CA GLU A 108 -5.95 9.57 2.87
C GLU A 108 -4.82 8.65 3.34
N VAL A 109 -3.91 9.18 4.16
CA VAL A 109 -2.90 8.40 4.86
C VAL A 109 -2.76 8.99 6.25
N GLU A 110 -2.99 8.17 7.27
CA GLU A 110 -2.86 8.61 8.66
C GLU A 110 -1.40 8.96 8.96
N GLY A 111 -1.16 10.15 9.50
CA GLY A 111 0.18 10.72 9.71
C GLY A 111 0.75 11.56 8.55
N LEU A 112 -0.03 11.86 7.50
CA LEU A 112 0.29 12.93 6.53
C LEU A 112 -0.33 14.28 6.92
N ASP A 113 -1.50 14.26 7.55
CA ASP A 113 -2.29 15.46 7.86
C ASP A 113 -2.22 15.87 9.35
N ASP A 114 -1.62 15.04 10.22
CA ASP A 114 -1.54 15.26 11.68
C ASP A 114 -0.39 16.19 12.13
N ASP A 115 0.33 16.81 11.18
CA ASP A 115 1.47 17.70 11.45
C ASP A 115 1.10 19.10 12.02
N ALA A 116 -0.12 19.30 12.54
CA ALA A 116 -0.51 20.54 13.23
C ALA A 116 0.25 20.77 14.57
N ALA A 117 0.97 19.76 15.07
CA ALA A 117 1.90 19.88 16.17
C ALA A 117 3.28 19.47 15.68
N GLY A 118 4.13 20.44 15.29
CA GLY A 118 5.46 20.28 14.70
C GLY A 118 6.50 19.56 15.57
N GLN A 119 6.21 18.34 15.98
CA GLN A 119 7.12 17.37 16.56
C GLN A 119 7.25 16.23 15.56
N SER A 120 8.08 16.46 14.56
CA SER A 120 8.48 15.46 13.58
C SER A 120 9.13 14.29 14.32
N LEU A 121 8.37 13.21 14.55
CA LEU A 121 8.98 11.91 14.77
C LEU A 121 9.57 11.50 13.42
N GLU A 122 10.89 11.31 13.40
CA GLU A 122 11.57 10.66 12.28
C GLU A 122 10.82 9.35 11.94
N GLY A 123 10.10 9.33 10.80
CA GLY A 123 9.24 8.20 10.42
C GLY A 123 7.74 8.46 10.32
N GLY A 124 7.30 9.68 9.97
CA GLY A 124 5.91 9.98 9.63
C GLY A 124 5.41 9.24 8.37
N ALA A 125 4.11 9.32 8.08
CA ALA A 125 3.51 8.59 6.96
C ALA A 125 4.06 9.02 5.59
N ALA A 126 4.46 10.30 5.48
CA ALA A 126 5.23 10.79 4.35
C ALA A 126 6.53 10.00 4.20
N THR A 127 7.29 9.76 5.28
CA THR A 127 8.53 8.97 5.26
C THR A 127 8.28 7.50 4.92
N ALA A 128 7.20 6.90 5.45
CA ALA A 128 6.79 5.54 5.13
C ALA A 128 6.47 5.35 3.63
N LEU A 129 5.92 6.39 3.00
CA LEU A 129 5.57 6.40 1.58
C LEU A 129 6.65 7.04 0.69
N SER A 130 7.63 7.76 1.24
CA SER A 130 8.68 8.48 0.50
C SER A 130 9.95 7.66 0.29
N TRP A 131 9.97 6.41 0.72
CA TRP A 131 11.11 5.51 0.54
C TRP A 131 11.48 5.37 -0.94
N PRO A 132 12.79 5.44 -1.26
CA PRO A 132 13.35 6.49 -2.07
C PRO A 132 12.76 6.50 -3.47
N VAL A 133 12.76 7.68 -4.07
CA VAL A 133 12.40 7.95 -5.48
C VAL A 133 13.21 7.11 -6.50
N GLY A 134 14.14 6.25 -6.03
CA GLY A 134 14.85 5.21 -6.80
C GLY A 134 14.57 3.75 -6.38
N ALA A 135 13.60 3.46 -5.51
CA ALA A 135 13.22 2.11 -5.11
C ALA A 135 12.40 1.41 -6.21
N ALA A 136 12.65 0.12 -6.38
CA ALA A 136 12.33 -0.71 -7.54
C ALA A 136 10.86 -0.80 -8.00
N ALA A 137 9.91 -0.10 -7.37
CA ALA A 137 8.51 -0.03 -7.82
C ALA A 137 8.38 0.51 -9.26
N ARG A 138 9.32 1.36 -9.73
CA ARG A 138 9.37 1.83 -11.13
C ARG A 138 10.19 0.95 -12.08
N HIS A 139 10.90 -0.06 -11.58
CA HIS A 139 11.77 -0.93 -12.39
C HIS A 139 11.11 -2.23 -12.84
N ARG A 140 9.82 -2.46 -12.56
CA ARG A 140 9.06 -3.60 -13.11
C ARG A 140 9.24 -3.71 -14.64
N ARG A 141 9.19 -2.57 -15.36
CA ARG A 141 9.47 -2.51 -16.81
C ARG A 141 10.91 -2.84 -17.23
N VAL A 142 11.89 -2.70 -16.32
CA VAL A 142 13.31 -3.03 -16.59
C VAL A 142 13.61 -4.48 -16.24
N ILE A 143 12.92 -5.05 -15.27
CA ILE A 143 13.07 -6.45 -14.85
C ILE A 143 12.28 -7.40 -15.76
N ASP A 144 11.13 -6.95 -16.26
CA ASP A 144 10.23 -7.75 -17.11
C ASP A 144 10.43 -7.48 -18.61
N ALA A 145 11.41 -6.63 -18.99
CA ALA A 145 11.85 -6.52 -20.37
C ALA A 145 12.66 -7.77 -20.73
N GLU A 146 12.09 -8.65 -21.55
CA GLU A 146 12.86 -9.69 -22.22
C GLU A 146 13.88 -9.06 -23.19
N PRO A 147 15.04 -9.71 -23.42
CA PRO A 147 16.13 -9.18 -24.24
C PRO A 147 15.77 -8.97 -25.72
#